data_AF-A0A645GD36-F1
#
_entry.id   AF-A0A645GD36-F1
#
_cell.length_a   1.000
_cell.length_b   1.000
_cell.length_c   1.000
_cell.angle_alpha   90.00
_cell.angle_beta   90.00
_cell.angle_gamma   90.00
#
_symmetry.space_group_name_H-M   'P 1'
#
loop_
_entity.id
_entity.type
_entity.pdbx_description
1 polymer ?
#
loop_
_entity_poly.entity_id
_entity_poly.type
_entity_poly.pdbx_seq_one_letter_code
_entity_poly.pdbx_strand_id
1 'polypeptide(L)'
;MHVNLSGSHAVKKATQGQYENLVWSAFYGIAPDSFVPVYSDGTFGYYYPNPTQAATNSYEDLSVNGIGYTTDDRLNTDFTLEQDLGFLLKGLNVQAKLAFDNAFRETERGVDDRTD
;
A
#
# COMPACT_ATOMS: atom_id res chain seq x y z
N MET A 1 3.96 -36.42 -6.79
CA MET A 1 3.67 -35.27 -5.91
C MET A 1 4.23 -34.02 -6.57
N HIS A 2 3.41 -32.98 -6.70
CA HIS A 2 3.78 -31.69 -7.25
C HIS A 2 3.61 -30.63 -6.17
N VAL A 3 4.55 -29.68 -6.10
CA VAL A 3 4.51 -28.56 -5.16
C VAL A 3 4.70 -27.27 -5.95
N ASN A 4 3.79 -26.32 -5.76
CA ASN A 4 3.95 -24.95 -6.21
C ASN A 4 4.12 -24.04 -4.99
N LEU A 5 5.15 -23.21 -5.00
CA LEU A 5 5.41 -22.23 -3.96
C LEU A 5 5.71 -20.90 -4.65
N SER A 6 4.91 -19.89 -4.37
CA SER A 6 5.09 -18.56 -4.92
C SER A 6 4.79 -17.51 -3.86
N GLY A 7 5.38 -16.33 -4.03
CA GLY A 7 5.14 -15.22 -3.11
C GLY A 7 5.55 -13.89 -3.70
N SER A 8 5.13 -12.83 -3.04
CA SER A 8 5.46 -11.46 -3.41
C SER A 8 5.71 -10.63 -2.17
N HIS A 9 6.70 -9.74 -2.26
CA HIS A 9 7.01 -8.72 -1.26
C HIS A 9 6.90 -7.35 -1.91
N ALA A 10 6.04 -6.48 -1.39
CA ALA A 10 5.85 -5.14 -1.91
C ALA A 10 5.95 -4.11 -0.78
N VAL A 11 6.80 -3.11 -0.97
CA VAL A 11 6.95 -1.98 -0.03
C VAL A 11 6.48 -0.71 -0.72
N LYS A 12 5.46 -0.07 -0.15
CA LYS A 12 5.04 1.29 -0.53
C LYS A 12 5.63 2.28 0.47
N LYS A 13 6.29 3.32 -0.04
CA LYS A 13 6.68 4.51 0.72
C LYS A 13 5.70 5.64 0.38
N ALA A 14 5.15 6.30 1.39
CA ALA A 14 4.26 7.46 1.25
C ALA A 14 4.47 8.41 2.44
N THR A 15 3.74 9.53 2.49
CA THR A 15 3.64 10.32 3.72
C THR A 15 2.88 9.53 4.80
N GLN A 16 3.15 9.80 6.08
CA GLN A 16 2.36 9.26 7.20
C GLN A 16 1.00 9.98 7.35
N GLY A 17 0.78 11.04 6.57
CA GLY A 17 -0.47 11.79 6.56
C GLY A 17 -1.70 10.92 6.26
N GLN A 18 -2.71 11.00 7.13
CA GLN A 18 -3.95 10.21 7.03
C GLN A 18 -4.81 10.50 5.78
N TYR A 19 -4.39 11.44 4.92
CA TYR A 19 -5.20 12.01 3.86
C TYR A 19 -4.44 12.20 2.53
N GLU A 20 -3.64 11.20 2.10
CA GLU A 20 -2.91 11.23 0.82
C GLU A 20 -3.82 11.63 -0.37
N ASN A 21 -5.08 11.18 -0.37
CA ASN A 21 -6.04 11.56 -1.42
C ASN A 21 -6.30 13.08 -1.48
N LEU A 22 -6.23 13.79 -0.35
CA LEU A 22 -6.48 15.22 -0.27
C LEU A 22 -5.28 16.03 -0.78
N VAL A 23 -4.06 15.52 -0.60
CA VAL A 23 -2.85 16.07 -1.25
C VAL A 23 -3.04 16.12 -2.75
N TRP A 24 -3.46 15.00 -3.35
CA TRP A 24 -3.67 14.90 -4.79
C TRP A 24 -4.88 15.70 -5.25
N SER A 25 -5.97 15.72 -4.49
CA SER A 25 -7.13 16.57 -4.80
C SER A 25 -6.77 18.05 -4.82
N ALA A 26 -5.98 18.53 -3.86
CA ALA A 26 -5.53 19.92 -3.84
C ALA A 26 -4.50 20.20 -4.95
N PHE A 27 -3.58 19.27 -5.22
CA PHE A 27 -2.55 19.42 -6.25
C PHE A 27 -3.15 19.62 -7.65
N TYR A 28 -4.21 18.87 -7.97
CA TYR A 28 -4.90 18.99 -9.27
C TYR A 28 -6.12 19.92 -9.24
N GLY A 29 -6.57 20.37 -8.07
CA GLY A 29 -7.82 21.10 -7.89
C GLY A 29 -7.67 22.60 -7.65
N ILE A 30 -6.51 23.05 -7.17
CA ILE A 30 -6.28 24.46 -6.87
C ILE A 30 -5.81 25.25 -8.10
N ALA A 31 -6.24 26.51 -8.23
CA ALA A 31 -5.71 27.39 -9.27
C ALA A 31 -4.22 27.69 -9.00
N PRO A 32 -3.35 27.69 -10.02
CA PRO A 32 -1.90 27.80 -9.85
C PRO A 32 -1.42 29.13 -9.26
N ASP A 33 -2.29 30.14 -9.21
CA ASP A 33 -2.05 31.48 -8.66
C ASP A 33 -2.70 31.70 -7.28
N SER A 34 -3.29 30.65 -6.68
CA SER A 34 -4.01 30.77 -5.39
C SER A 34 -3.09 31.12 -4.21
N PHE A 35 -1.84 30.65 -4.23
CA PHE A 35 -0.77 31.03 -3.31
C PHE A 35 0.58 30.55 -3.86
N VAL A 36 1.67 31.08 -3.30
CA VAL A 36 3.01 30.52 -3.51
C VAL A 36 3.19 29.32 -2.56
N PRO A 37 3.65 28.13 -3.03
CA PRO A 37 3.83 26.98 -2.16
C PRO A 37 4.73 27.25 -0.94
N VAL A 38 5.83 27.97 -1.14
CA VAL A 38 6.74 28.45 -0.08
C VAL A 38 7.22 29.86 -0.43
N TYR A 39 7.03 30.81 0.48
CA TYR A 39 7.54 32.18 0.32
C TYR A 39 9.05 32.26 0.62
N SER A 40 9.68 33.38 0.24
CA SER A 40 11.13 33.59 0.42
C SER A 40 11.58 33.60 1.89
N ASP A 41 10.66 33.82 2.83
CA ASP A 41 10.91 33.75 4.27
C ASP A 41 10.73 32.33 4.85
N GLY A 42 10.39 31.35 4.00
CA GLY A 42 10.18 29.95 4.37
C GLY A 42 8.76 29.61 4.83
N THR A 43 7.83 30.57 4.84
CA THR A 43 6.44 30.29 5.22
C THR A 43 5.66 29.57 4.11
N PHE A 44 4.77 28.66 4.50
CA PHE A 44 3.90 27.98 3.55
C PHE A 44 2.72 28.86 3.13
N GLY A 45 2.41 28.86 1.84
CA GLY A 45 1.22 29.54 1.32
C GLY A 45 -0.07 28.88 1.77
N TYR A 46 -1.11 29.69 1.94
CA TYR A 46 -2.42 29.24 2.39
C TYR A 46 -3.53 29.95 1.61
N TYR A 47 -4.56 29.20 1.21
CA TYR A 47 -5.74 29.74 0.56
C TYR A 47 -6.87 29.97 1.57
N TYR A 48 -6.99 31.20 2.06
CA TYR A 48 -7.96 31.60 3.09
C TYR A 48 -9.43 31.26 2.81
N PRO A 49 -9.95 31.36 1.57
CA PRO A 49 -11.36 31.07 1.31
C PRO A 49 -11.78 29.60 1.49
N ASN A 50 -10.86 28.68 1.80
CA ASN A 50 -11.18 27.26 1.91
C ASN A 50 -10.96 26.68 3.33
N PRO A 51 -12.03 26.44 4.10
CA PRO A 51 -11.96 25.71 5.37
C PRO A 51 -11.89 24.18 5.19
N THR A 52 -11.90 23.66 3.96
CA THR A 52 -11.81 22.23 3.63
C THR A 52 -10.43 21.87 3.10
N GLN A 53 -9.99 20.63 3.34
CA GLN A 53 -8.69 20.10 2.93
C GLN A 53 -8.44 20.08 1.41
N ALA A 54 -9.45 20.40 0.57
CA ALA A 54 -9.37 20.34 -0.89
C ALA A 54 -8.60 21.51 -1.56
N ALA A 55 -8.20 22.54 -0.82
CA ALA A 55 -7.27 23.58 -1.30
C ALA A 55 -6.11 23.79 -0.30
N THR A 56 -5.69 22.71 0.36
CA THR A 56 -4.49 22.72 1.20
C THR A 56 -3.23 22.94 0.36
N ASN A 57 -2.14 23.32 1.00
CA ASN A 57 -0.84 23.35 0.38
C ASN A 57 -0.28 21.92 0.27
N SER A 58 -0.44 21.28 -0.90
CA SER A 58 0.06 19.92 -1.13
C SER A 58 1.57 19.80 -0.96
N TYR A 59 2.32 20.87 -1.19
CA TYR A 59 3.77 20.87 -0.99
C TYR A 59 4.12 20.81 0.51
N GLU A 60 3.42 21.61 1.33
CA GLU A 60 3.54 21.54 2.79
C GLU A 60 3.22 20.13 3.29
N ASP A 61 2.09 19.57 2.87
CA ASP A 61 1.64 18.26 3.32
C ASP A 61 2.66 17.14 3.00
N LEU A 62 3.28 17.19 1.82
CA LEU A 62 4.35 16.27 1.44
C LEU A 62 5.67 16.50 2.18
N SER A 63 5.90 17.72 2.66
CA SER A 63 7.16 18.12 3.28
C SER A 63 7.19 17.86 4.78
N VAL A 64 6.04 17.93 5.47
CA VAL A 64 5.99 17.87 6.95
C VAL A 64 5.30 16.64 7.54
N ASN A 65 4.47 15.89 6.80
CA ASN A 65 3.74 14.76 7.39
C ASN A 65 4.57 13.47 7.53
N GLY A 66 5.89 13.59 7.71
CA GLY A 66 6.79 12.47 7.86
C GLY A 66 6.75 11.47 6.69
N ILE A 67 7.24 10.26 6.95
CA ILE A 67 7.36 9.20 5.95
C ILE A 67 6.79 7.92 6.57
N GLY A 68 5.81 7.31 5.89
CA GLY A 68 5.25 6.02 6.19
C GLY A 68 5.68 4.91 5.22
N TYR A 69 5.72 3.69 5.72
CA TYR A 69 5.92 2.48 4.94
C TYR A 69 4.76 1.50 5.15
N THR A 70 4.26 0.95 4.05
CA THR A 70 3.33 -0.19 4.06
C THR A 70 3.99 -1.36 3.37
N THR A 71 4.11 -2.48 4.06
CA THR A 71 4.66 -3.72 3.52
C THR A 71 3.54 -4.72 3.31
N ASP A 72 3.39 -5.22 2.09
CA ASP A 72 2.44 -6.28 1.72
C ASP A 72 3.23 -7.53 1.32
N ASP A 73 3.08 -8.60 2.08
CA ASP A 73 3.66 -9.91 1.82
C ASP A 73 2.56 -10.93 1.50
N ARG A 74 2.79 -11.73 0.45
CA ARG A 74 1.91 -12.84 0.08
C ARG A 74 2.70 -14.11 -0.14
N LEU A 75 2.15 -15.23 0.30
CA LEU A 75 2.73 -16.57 0.14
C LEU A 75 1.63 -17.56 -0.22
N ASN A 76 1.75 -18.21 -1.37
CA ASN A 76 0.83 -19.23 -1.86
C ASN A 76 1.57 -20.56 -1.97
N THR A 77 0.97 -21.63 -1.45
CA THR A 77 1.53 -22.98 -1.49
C THR A 77 0.50 -23.99 -1.94
N ASP A 78 0.78 -24.74 -3.00
CA ASP A 78 -0.07 -25.82 -3.49
C ASP A 78 0.65 -27.17 -3.43
N PHE A 79 0.00 -28.18 -2.88
CA PHE A 79 0.43 -29.57 -2.89
C PHE A 79 -0.56 -30.40 -3.71
N THR A 80 -0.06 -31.12 -4.71
CA THR A 80 -0.85 -32.11 -5.46
C THR A 80 -0.22 -33.50 -5.30
N LEU A 81 -0.97 -34.43 -4.74
CA LEU A 81 -0.62 -35.85 -4.68
C LEU A 81 -1.45 -36.61 -5.70
N GLU A 82 -0.79 -37.34 -6.59
CA GLU A 82 -1.42 -38.23 -7.56
C GLU A 82 -0.84 -39.62 -7.34
N GLN A 83 -1.73 -40.60 -7.16
CA GLN A 83 -1.38 -41.99 -6.91
C GLN A 83 -2.19 -42.88 -7.86
N ASP A 84 -1.47 -43.68 -8.65
CA ASP A 84 -2.06 -44.80 -9.39
C ASP A 84 -2.24 -45.99 -8.42
N LEU A 85 -3.47 -46.46 -8.27
CA LEU A 85 -3.85 -47.61 -7.46
C LEU A 85 -4.29 -48.78 -8.36
N GLY A 86 -3.79 -48.83 -9.59
CA GLY A 86 -4.05 -49.88 -10.58
C GLY A 86 -3.73 -51.30 -10.09
N PHE A 87 -2.89 -51.45 -9.06
CA PHE A 87 -2.62 -52.72 -8.39
C PHE A 87 -3.82 -53.25 -7.57
N LEU A 88 -4.73 -52.38 -7.13
CA LEU A 88 -5.97 -52.75 -6.46
C LEU A 88 -7.11 -52.96 -7.46
N LEU A 89 -7.26 -52.01 -8.39
CA LEU A 89 -8.29 -52.05 -9.41
C LEU A 89 -7.79 -51.33 -10.66
N LYS A 90 -7.82 -52.02 -11.81
CA LYS A 90 -7.36 -51.46 -13.09
C LYS A 90 -8.10 -50.15 -13.40
N GLY A 91 -7.34 -49.07 -13.53
CA GLY A 91 -7.86 -47.74 -13.81
C GLY A 91 -8.20 -46.89 -12.58
N LEU A 92 -7.98 -47.38 -11.36
CA LEU A 92 -8.18 -46.60 -10.14
C LEU A 92 -7.02 -45.60 -9.91
N ASN A 93 -7.36 -44.33 -9.84
CA ASN A 93 -6.44 -43.24 -9.50
C ASN A 93 -7.02 -42.37 -8.37
N VAL A 94 -6.13 -41.81 -7.55
CA VAL A 94 -6.50 -40.85 -6.50
C VAL A 94 -5.68 -39.58 -6.69
N GLN A 95 -6.36 -38.43 -6.63
CA GLN A 95 -5.74 -37.12 -6.59
C GLN A 95 -6.18 -36.38 -5.33
N ALA A 96 -5.22 -35.85 -4.57
CA ALA A 96 -5.47 -34.97 -3.44
C ALA A 96 -4.76 -33.62 -3.67
N LYS A 97 -5.47 -32.52 -3.40
CA LYS A 97 -4.95 -31.16 -3.54
C LYS A 97 -5.12 -30.40 -2.22
N LEU A 98 -4.06 -29.72 -1.78
CA LEU A 98 -4.07 -28.84 -0.61
C LEU A 98 -3.45 -27.50 -1.01
N ALA A 99 -4.14 -26.40 -0.73
CA ALA A 99 -3.70 -25.05 -1.06
C ALA A 99 -3.72 -24.16 0.19
N PHE A 100 -2.70 -23.32 0.35
CA PHE A 100 -2.56 -22.36 1.44
C PHE A 100 -2.17 -20.99 0.88
N ASP A 101 -3.03 -20.00 1.09
CA ASP A 101 -2.79 -18.61 0.69
C ASP A 101 -2.72 -17.73 1.95
N ASN A 102 -1.55 -17.15 2.20
CA ASN A 102 -1.33 -16.26 3.34
C ASN A 102 -1.01 -14.85 2.84
N ALA A 103 -1.60 -13.84 3.49
CA ALA A 103 -1.32 -12.44 3.22
C ALA A 103 -1.06 -11.70 4.54
N PHE A 104 0.00 -10.91 4.56
CA PHE A 104 0.41 -10.09 5.70
C PHE A 104 0.53 -8.64 5.25
N ARG A 105 0.02 -7.73 6.06
CA ARG A 105 0.15 -6.29 5.85
C ARG A 105 0.70 -5.65 7.11
N GLU A 106 1.83 -4.97 6.97
CA GLU A 106 2.45 -4.16 8.01
C GLU A 106 2.22 -2.67 7.69
N THR A 107 1.74 -1.92 8.68
CA THR A 107 1.51 -0.47 8.61
C THR A 107 2.23 0.23 9.77
N GLU A 108 2.10 1.56 9.85
CA GLU A 108 2.60 2.38 10.98
C GLU A 108 4.13 2.36 11.15
N ARG A 109 4.86 1.97 10.10
CA ARG A 109 6.31 2.10 10.05
C ARG A 109 6.72 3.45 9.52
N GLY A 110 7.71 4.07 10.15
CA GLY A 110 8.31 5.31 9.66
C GLY A 110 8.39 6.38 10.75
N VAL A 111 8.34 7.65 10.33
CA VAL A 111 8.38 8.82 11.21
C VAL A 111 7.08 9.59 11.04
N ASP A 112 6.44 9.94 12.15
CA ASP A 112 5.19 10.71 12.21
C ASP A 112 5.39 11.92 13.11
N ASP A 113 5.24 13.13 12.54
CA ASP A 113 5.36 14.39 13.28
C ASP A 113 4.11 14.71 14.14
N ARG A 114 3.08 13.84 14.14
CA ARG A 114 1.83 14.06 14.91
C ARG A 114 1.95 13.74 16.40
N THR A 115 2.90 12.91 16.82
CA THR A 115 2.98 12.36 18.19
C THR A 115 4.30 12.59 18.91
N ASP A 116 5.22 13.37 18.32
CA ASP A 116 6.51 13.74 18.92
C ASP A 116 6.44 14.93 19.90
#